data_AF-A0A383API4-F1
#
_entry.id   AF-A0A383API4-F1
#
_cell.length_a   1.000
_cell.length_b   1.000
_cell.length_c   1.000
_cell.angle_alpha   90.00
_cell.angle_beta   90.00
_cell.angle_gamma   90.00
#
_symmetry.space_group_name_H-M   'P 1'
#
loop_
_entity.id
_entity.type
_entity.pdbx_description
1 polymer ?
#
loop_
_entity_poly.entity_id
_entity_poly.type
_entity_poly.pdbx_seq_one_letter_code
_entity_poly.pdbx_strand_id
1 'polypeptide(L)'
;DRRRRHRQLEQAKGVPILLALPLARRVLRGLTEAVGRLGFGGMAETEEIAEGMKRCSQCGEVKPATAAYFDKKKSVQSGLTAQCKSCISEKNKKYNEANKEKIAEAGRKYYAANREKIAEAGRKYREANREKIAEKDKKYREANPEKFREKHKKYREANREKIREKKKEWHAANREKIAEKRKKWHEAAAARVRAWLRPRKSPRG
;
A
#
# COMPACT_ATOMS: atom_id res chain seq x y z
N ASP A 1 -23.05 -19.54 -43.34
CA ASP A 1 -24.22 -19.05 -42.59
C ASP A 1 -23.81 -18.36 -41.29
N ARG A 2 -23.80 -17.02 -41.30
CA ARG A 2 -23.52 -16.04 -40.20
C ARG A 2 -23.36 -14.63 -40.79
N ARG A 3 -23.01 -14.53 -42.09
CA ARG A 3 -22.93 -13.27 -42.85
C ARG A 3 -24.26 -12.77 -43.45
N ARG A 4 -25.35 -13.56 -43.36
CA ARG A 4 -26.71 -13.14 -43.78
C ARG A 4 -27.53 -12.47 -42.66
N ARG A 5 -27.20 -12.71 -41.38
CA ARG A 5 -27.90 -12.09 -40.23
C ARG A 5 -27.39 -10.68 -39.91
N HIS A 6 -26.20 -10.31 -40.39
CA HIS A 6 -25.62 -8.98 -40.20
C HIS A 6 -26.09 -7.94 -41.24
N ARG A 7 -26.91 -8.35 -42.21
CA ARG A 7 -27.35 -7.53 -43.35
C ARG A 7 -28.84 -7.12 -43.28
N GLN A 8 -29.54 -7.45 -42.19
CA GLN A 8 -30.96 -7.13 -41.97
C GLN A 8 -31.23 -6.16 -40.81
N LEU A 9 -30.21 -5.65 -40.13
CA LEU A 9 -30.37 -4.64 -39.06
C LEU A 9 -29.84 -3.24 -39.44
N GLU A 10 -29.27 -3.07 -40.63
CA GLU A 10 -28.79 -1.77 -41.15
C GLU A 10 -29.78 -1.06 -42.10
N GLN A 11 -31.08 -1.39 -42.04
CA GLN A 11 -32.11 -0.74 -42.87
C GLN A 11 -33.20 -0.01 -42.08
N ALA A 12 -32.95 0.35 -40.81
CA ALA A 12 -33.91 1.11 -40.04
C ALA A 12 -33.25 2.35 -39.41
N LYS A 13 -33.64 3.51 -39.98
CA LYS A 13 -33.75 4.82 -39.31
C LYS A 13 -32.52 5.73 -39.39
N GLY A 14 -32.32 6.29 -40.57
CA GLY A 14 -31.96 7.70 -40.71
C GLY A 14 -33.06 8.44 -41.46
N VAL A 15 -33.88 9.25 -40.77
CA VAL A 15 -34.47 10.49 -41.30
C VAL A 15 -34.68 11.44 -40.10
N PRO A 16 -34.20 12.70 -40.17
CA PRO A 16 -34.34 13.69 -39.11
C PRO A 16 -35.73 14.35 -39.19
N ILE A 17 -36.42 14.48 -38.07
CA ILE A 17 -37.65 15.28 -37.99
C ILE A 17 -37.29 16.64 -37.39
N LEU A 18 -37.01 17.60 -38.29
CA LEU A 18 -37.10 19.02 -38.01
C LEU A 18 -38.59 19.44 -37.99
N LEU A 19 -38.93 20.27 -37.00
CA LEU A 19 -39.91 21.36 -37.06
C LEU A 19 -41.35 21.01 -37.48
N ALA A 20 -42.27 20.93 -36.51
CA ALA A 20 -43.53 21.69 -36.55
C ALA A 20 -44.35 21.55 -35.25
N LEU A 21 -44.98 22.66 -34.85
CA LEU A 21 -46.14 22.85 -33.96
C LEU A 21 -45.88 23.51 -32.59
N PRO A 22 -45.83 24.86 -32.55
CA PRO A 22 -45.82 25.66 -31.33
C PRO A 22 -47.25 25.91 -30.81
N LEU A 23 -48.04 24.87 -30.57
CA LEU A 23 -49.43 25.00 -30.09
C LEU A 23 -49.81 24.08 -28.91
N ALA A 24 -48.84 23.50 -28.21
CA ALA A 24 -49.08 22.74 -26.97
C ALA A 24 -48.52 23.43 -25.71
N ARG A 25 -48.32 24.76 -25.75
CA ARG A 25 -47.83 25.56 -24.61
C ARG A 25 -48.91 26.39 -23.91
N ARG A 26 -50.19 26.26 -24.32
CA ARG A 26 -51.30 27.09 -23.82
C ARG A 26 -52.40 26.35 -23.06
N VAL A 27 -52.32 25.03 -22.92
CA VAL A 27 -53.30 24.23 -22.13
C VAL A 27 -52.72 23.73 -20.79
N LEU A 28 -51.40 23.82 -20.57
CA LEU A 28 -50.75 23.49 -19.29
C LEU A 28 -50.35 24.74 -18.48
N ARG A 29 -51.11 25.83 -18.61
CA ARG A 29 -51.03 27.04 -17.74
C ARG A 29 -52.37 27.39 -17.08
N GLY A 30 -53.31 26.42 -17.03
CA GLY A 30 -54.64 26.59 -16.42
C GLY A 30 -54.93 25.67 -15.24
N LEU A 31 -53.96 24.90 -14.75
CA LEU A 31 -54.12 23.95 -13.64
C LEU A 31 -53.04 24.10 -12.54
N THR A 32 -52.42 25.28 -12.44
CA THR A 32 -51.48 25.61 -11.35
C THR A 32 -51.94 26.78 -10.48
N GLU A 33 -53.24 27.12 -10.55
CA GLU A 33 -53.86 28.17 -9.71
C GLU A 33 -55.15 27.64 -9.06
N ALA A 34 -55.10 26.43 -8.48
CA ALA A 34 -56.19 25.90 -7.65
C ALA A 34 -55.74 24.85 -6.60
N VAL A 35 -54.45 24.83 -6.23
CA VAL A 35 -53.99 24.12 -5.03
C VAL A 35 -53.05 25.06 -4.25
N GLY A 36 -53.57 26.25 -3.93
CA GLY A 36 -53.10 26.99 -2.77
C GLY A 36 -53.59 26.26 -1.51
N ARG A 37 -52.67 26.04 -0.56
CA ARG A 37 -52.95 25.49 0.79
C ARG A 37 -53.29 24.00 0.90
N LEU A 38 -52.42 23.15 0.37
CA LEU A 38 -52.15 21.89 1.07
C LEU A 38 -50.66 21.87 1.37
N GLY A 39 -50.34 22.18 2.63
CA GLY A 39 -48.98 22.04 3.14
C GLY A 39 -48.49 20.63 2.83
N PHE A 40 -47.31 20.53 2.23
CA PHE A 40 -46.52 19.31 2.16
C PHE A 40 -46.00 18.95 3.58
N GLY A 41 -46.92 18.77 4.52
CA GLY A 41 -46.70 18.02 5.74
C GLY A 41 -47.09 16.58 5.43
N GLY A 42 -46.23 15.87 4.69
CA GLY A 42 -46.35 14.43 4.58
C GLY A 42 -46.35 13.87 5.99
N MET A 43 -47.52 13.40 6.44
CA MET A 43 -47.67 12.66 7.68
C MET A 43 -46.89 11.36 7.50
N ALA A 44 -45.61 11.39 7.85
CA ALA A 44 -44.86 10.17 8.12
C ALA A 44 -45.61 9.48 9.25
N GLU A 45 -46.25 8.35 8.92
CA GLU A 45 -46.63 7.35 9.90
C GLU A 45 -45.41 7.17 10.82
N THR A 46 -45.53 7.62 12.06
CA THR A 46 -44.44 7.55 13.03
C THR A 46 -44.31 6.10 13.46
N GLU A 47 -43.62 5.30 12.64
CA GLU A 47 -43.04 4.05 13.10
C GLU A 47 -42.19 4.39 14.33
N GLU A 48 -42.66 3.99 15.52
CA GLU A 48 -41.94 4.21 16.78
C GLU A 48 -40.56 3.56 16.68
N ILE A 49 -39.53 4.39 16.55
CA ILE A 49 -38.14 3.93 16.62
C ILE A 49 -37.90 3.54 18.07
N ALA A 50 -37.71 2.24 18.32
CA ALA A 50 -37.45 1.70 19.65
C ALA A 50 -36.35 2.48 20.39
N GLU A 51 -36.52 2.65 21.71
CA GLU A 51 -35.59 3.39 22.56
C GLU A 51 -34.16 2.83 22.42
N GLY A 52 -33.18 3.69 22.15
CA GLY A 52 -31.80 3.28 21.87
C GLY A 52 -31.51 2.86 20.42
N MET A 53 -32.45 2.98 19.49
CA MET A 53 -32.22 2.81 18.05
C MET A 53 -32.12 4.16 17.33
N LYS A 54 -31.39 4.20 16.22
CA LYS A 54 -31.20 5.39 15.38
C LYS A 54 -31.25 5.03 13.91
N ARG A 55 -32.01 5.81 13.13
CA ARG A 55 -32.08 5.68 11.67
C ARG A 55 -30.91 6.40 11.00
N CYS A 56 -30.20 5.70 10.10
CA CYS A 56 -29.17 6.31 9.26
C CYS A 56 -29.80 7.25 8.23
N SER A 57 -29.33 8.50 8.15
CA SER A 57 -29.83 9.48 7.18
C SER A 57 -29.39 9.27 5.72
N GLN A 58 -28.59 8.24 5.43
CA GLN A 58 -28.15 7.91 4.06
C GLN A 58 -28.79 6.62 3.56
N CYS A 59 -28.60 5.51 4.27
CA CYS A 59 -29.17 4.23 3.85
C CYS A 59 -30.58 3.95 4.41
N GLY A 60 -31.09 4.78 5.35
CA GLY A 60 -32.41 4.60 5.93
C GLY A 60 -32.54 3.45 6.94
N GLU A 61 -31.52 2.61 7.08
CA GLU A 61 -31.50 1.49 8.03
C GLU A 61 -31.54 1.96 9.49
N VAL A 62 -32.36 1.30 10.30
CA VAL A 62 -32.43 1.50 11.76
C VAL A 62 -31.41 0.59 12.43
N LYS A 63 -30.49 1.18 13.20
CA LYS A 63 -29.40 0.47 13.89
C LYS A 63 -29.32 0.93 15.34
N PRO A 64 -28.73 0.13 16.25
CA PRO A 64 -28.49 0.58 17.61
C PRO A 64 -27.72 1.89 17.64
N ALA A 65 -28.18 2.84 18.46
CA ALA A 65 -27.57 4.15 18.68
C ALA A 65 -26.29 4.02 19.54
N THR A 66 -25.36 3.19 19.08
CA THR A 66 -24.11 2.86 19.76
C THR A 66 -22.91 3.25 18.92
N ALA A 67 -21.76 3.37 19.58
CA ALA A 67 -20.49 3.67 18.93
C ALA A 67 -20.02 2.56 17.97
N ALA A 68 -20.67 1.39 17.97
CA ALA A 68 -20.37 0.32 17.01
C ALA A 68 -20.85 0.69 15.59
N TYR A 69 -21.98 1.40 15.46
CA TYR A 69 -22.61 1.70 14.17
C TYR A 69 -22.54 3.17 13.77
N PHE A 70 -22.42 4.07 14.74
CA PHE A 70 -22.37 5.52 14.53
C PHE A 70 -21.13 6.10 15.19
N ASP A 71 -20.52 7.11 14.58
CA ASP A 71 -19.36 7.79 15.15
C ASP A 71 -19.79 8.82 16.19
N LYS A 72 -18.95 9.03 17.21
CA LYS A 72 -19.21 10.04 18.23
C LYS A 72 -18.97 11.44 17.64
N LYS A 73 -19.93 12.35 17.81
CA LYS A 73 -19.83 13.75 17.36
C LYS A 73 -20.28 14.68 18.48
N LYS A 74 -19.31 15.39 19.08
CA LYS A 74 -19.52 16.30 20.22
C LYS A 74 -20.42 17.49 19.90
N SER A 75 -20.50 17.89 18.63
CA SER A 75 -21.25 19.07 18.20
C SER A 75 -22.75 18.81 17.98
N VAL A 76 -23.24 17.60 18.24
CA VAL A 76 -24.63 17.21 17.98
C VAL A 76 -25.26 16.76 19.28
N GLN A 77 -26.50 17.17 19.54
CA GLN A 77 -27.23 16.86 20.77
C GLN A 77 -27.27 15.36 21.08
N SER A 78 -27.46 14.51 20.06
CA SER A 78 -27.47 13.04 20.23
C SER A 78 -26.09 12.41 20.49
N GLY A 79 -25.00 13.19 20.47
CA GLY A 79 -23.63 12.71 20.65
C GLY A 79 -23.10 11.79 19.54
N LEU A 80 -23.93 11.43 18.55
CA LEU A 80 -23.65 10.49 17.47
C LEU A 80 -23.92 11.10 16.08
N THR A 81 -23.23 10.61 15.06
CA THR A 81 -23.46 11.00 13.66
C THR A 81 -24.83 10.57 13.15
N ALA A 82 -25.42 11.36 12.25
CA ALA A 82 -26.67 10.98 11.57
C ALA A 82 -26.48 9.84 10.55
N GLN A 83 -25.29 9.73 9.98
CA GLN A 83 -24.92 8.68 9.04
C GLN A 83 -24.26 7.52 9.79
N CYS A 84 -24.54 6.28 9.38
CA CYS A 84 -23.86 5.10 9.90
C CYS A 84 -22.43 4.99 9.33
N LYS A 85 -21.59 4.24 10.03
CA LYS A 85 -20.17 4.05 9.70
C LYS A 85 -19.95 3.48 8.31
N SER A 86 -20.81 2.57 7.83
CA SER A 86 -20.68 2.00 6.50
C SER A 86 -20.85 3.07 5.42
N CYS A 87 -21.90 3.90 5.51
CA CYS A 87 -22.12 5.01 4.59
C CYS A 87 -20.98 6.05 4.63
N ILE A 88 -20.46 6.38 5.83
CA ILE A 88 -19.31 7.29 5.96
C ILE A 88 -18.07 6.68 5.30
N SER A 89 -17.81 5.39 5.53
CA SER A 89 -16.68 4.66 4.93
C SER A 89 -16.76 4.67 3.40
N GLU A 90 -17.91 4.32 2.83
CA GLU A 90 -18.12 4.33 1.38
C GLU A 90 -17.97 5.72 0.77
N LYS A 91 -18.54 6.74 1.41
CA LYS A 91 -18.36 8.13 1.00
C LYS A 91 -16.88 8.52 0.99
N ASN A 92 -16.14 8.18 2.04
CA ASN A 92 -14.72 8.48 2.15
C ASN A 92 -13.90 7.71 1.09
N LYS A 93 -14.25 6.46 0.79
CA LYS A 93 -13.62 5.69 -0.29
C LYS A 93 -13.82 6.38 -1.64
N LYS A 94 -15.07 6.71 -2.00
CA LYS A 94 -15.40 7.43 -3.24
C LYS A 94 -14.65 8.77 -3.33
N TYR A 95 -14.58 9.52 -2.24
CA TYR A 95 -13.81 10.77 -2.18
C TYR A 95 -12.31 10.54 -2.42
N ASN A 96 -11.72 9.55 -1.75
CA ASN A 96 -10.30 9.23 -1.87
C ASN A 96 -9.95 8.73 -3.28
N GLU A 97 -10.84 7.96 -3.91
CA GLU A 97 -10.68 7.49 -5.28
C GLU A 97 -10.75 8.66 -6.27
N ALA A 98 -11.79 9.49 -6.17
CA ALA A 98 -11.97 10.65 -7.04
C ALA A 98 -10.87 11.72 -6.88
N ASN A 99 -10.24 11.81 -5.70
CA ASN A 99 -9.22 12.82 -5.39
C ASN A 99 -7.83 12.21 -5.16
N LYS A 100 -7.60 10.98 -5.62
CA LYS A 100 -6.36 10.23 -5.38
C LYS A 100 -5.11 11.03 -5.71
N GLU A 101 -5.10 11.70 -6.86
CA GLU A 101 -3.95 12.49 -7.31
C GLU A 101 -3.74 13.74 -6.48
N LYS A 102 -4.80 14.47 -6.15
CA LYS A 102 -4.73 15.67 -5.29
C LYS A 102 -4.21 15.33 -3.89
N ILE A 103 -4.71 14.23 -3.31
CA ILE A 103 -4.25 13.74 -2.00
C ILE A 103 -2.78 13.34 -2.08
N ALA A 104 -2.39 12.62 -3.14
CA ALA A 104 -0.99 12.21 -3.34
C ALA A 104 -0.07 13.43 -3.53
N GLU A 105 -0.49 14.44 -4.29
CA GLU A 105 0.26 15.67 -4.50
C GLU A 105 0.41 16.46 -3.20
N ALA A 106 -0.67 16.64 -2.44
CA ALA A 106 -0.62 17.27 -1.13
C ALA A 106 0.33 16.52 -0.18
N GLY A 107 0.29 15.18 -0.20
CA GLY A 107 1.22 14.32 0.54
C GLY A 107 2.67 14.55 0.11
N ARG A 108 2.96 14.58 -1.20
CA ARG A 108 4.31 14.88 -1.72
C ARG A 108 4.80 16.25 -1.26
N LYS A 109 3.97 17.29 -1.36
CA LYS A 109 4.30 18.66 -0.92
C LYS A 109 4.60 18.69 0.59
N TYR A 110 3.75 18.06 1.39
CA TYR A 110 3.97 17.96 2.83
C TYR A 110 5.29 17.26 3.18
N TYR A 111 5.57 16.11 2.55
CA TYR A 111 6.82 15.38 2.76
C TYR A 111 8.04 16.17 2.32
N ALA A 112 7.97 16.87 1.18
CA ALA A 112 9.06 17.71 0.70
C ALA A 112 9.36 18.86 1.68
N ALA A 113 8.32 19.57 2.12
CA ALA A 113 8.44 20.70 3.06
C ALA A 113 8.91 20.27 4.47
N ASN A 114 8.64 19.02 4.88
CA ASN A 114 8.97 18.52 6.21
C ASN A 114 10.06 17.44 6.20
N ARG A 115 10.78 17.29 5.09
CA ARG A 115 11.76 16.21 4.88
C ARG A 115 12.77 16.12 6.01
N GLU A 116 13.31 17.25 6.45
CA GLU A 116 14.33 17.30 7.49
C GLU A 116 13.79 16.90 8.86
N LYS A 117 12.64 17.45 9.25
CA LYS A 117 11.97 17.11 10.52
C LYS A 117 11.62 15.63 10.59
N ILE A 118 11.09 15.06 9.51
CA ILE A 118 10.76 13.64 9.41
C ILE A 118 12.04 12.79 9.49
N ALA A 119 13.10 13.19 8.78
CA ALA A 119 14.38 12.49 8.81
C ALA A 119 15.01 12.52 10.22
N GLU A 120 14.96 13.67 10.91
CA GLU A 120 15.46 13.82 12.26
C GLU A 120 14.68 12.97 13.26
N ALA A 121 13.35 13.02 13.23
CA ALA A 121 12.51 12.14 14.05
C ALA A 121 12.82 10.66 13.78
N GLY A 122 13.01 10.28 12.51
CA GLY A 122 13.42 8.94 12.12
C GLY A 122 14.82 8.55 12.63
N ARG A 123 15.78 9.49 12.67
CA ARG A 123 17.10 9.25 13.28
C ARG A 123 16.97 9.01 14.78
N LYS A 124 16.29 9.91 15.50
CA LYS A 124 16.07 9.79 16.96
C LYS A 124 15.38 8.47 17.32
N TYR A 125 14.37 8.09 16.56
CA TYR A 125 13.68 6.81 16.75
C TYR A 125 14.62 5.61 16.57
N ARG A 126 15.42 5.60 15.49
CA ARG A 126 16.37 4.50 15.21
C ARG A 126 17.47 4.42 16.25
N GLU A 127 17.95 5.55 16.76
CA GLU A 127 18.95 5.60 17.82
C GLU A 127 18.39 5.06 19.13
N ALA A 128 17.24 5.58 19.58
CA ALA A 128 16.59 5.14 20.82
C ALA A 128 16.13 3.67 20.77
N ASN A 129 15.90 3.10 19.58
CA ASN A 129 15.44 1.72 19.41
C ASN A 129 16.48 0.83 18.71
N ARG A 130 17.75 1.23 18.70
CA ARG A 130 18.83 0.53 17.96
C ARG A 130 18.88 -0.95 18.29
N GLU A 131 18.83 -1.30 19.58
CA GLU A 131 18.92 -2.69 20.04
C GLU A 131 17.69 -3.52 19.65
N LYS A 132 16.49 -2.98 19.82
CA LYS A 132 15.24 -3.64 19.44
C LYS A 132 15.17 -3.89 17.93
N ILE A 133 15.62 -2.92 17.14
CA ILE A 133 15.71 -3.06 15.68
C ILE A 133 16.73 -4.15 15.32
N ALA A 134 17.92 -4.11 15.92
CA ALA A 134 18.96 -5.11 15.67
C ALA A 134 18.53 -6.53 16.05
N GLU A 135 17.84 -6.70 17.18
CA GLU A 135 17.30 -7.98 17.63
C GLU A 135 16.25 -8.50 16.65
N LYS A 136 15.30 -7.65 16.24
CA LYS A 136 14.28 -8.01 15.24
C LYS A 136 14.92 -8.40 13.91
N ASP A 137 15.91 -7.64 13.45
CA ASP A 137 16.63 -7.92 12.21
C ASP A 137 17.47 -9.20 12.30
N LYS A 138 18.00 -9.53 13.47
CA LYS A 138 18.69 -10.80 13.73
C LYS A 138 17.69 -11.96 13.63
N LYS A 139 16.58 -11.91 14.36
CA LYS A 139 15.51 -12.93 14.30
C LYS A 139 14.99 -13.12 12.88
N TYR A 140 14.79 -12.02 12.14
CA TYR A 140 14.35 -12.09 10.75
C TYR A 140 15.38 -12.79 9.85
N ARG A 141 16.68 -12.50 10.02
CA ARG A 141 17.77 -13.17 9.29
C ARG A 141 17.87 -14.65 9.59
N GLU A 142 17.76 -15.02 10.85
CA GLU A 142 17.81 -16.41 11.32
C GLU A 142 16.61 -17.22 10.86
N ALA A 143 15.42 -16.62 10.82
CA ALA A 143 14.19 -17.28 10.35
C ALA A 143 14.08 -17.38 8.82
N ASN A 144 14.84 -16.57 8.05
CA ASN A 144 14.73 -16.52 6.59
C ASN A 144 16.08 -16.78 5.86
N PRO A 145 16.86 -17.80 6.24
CA PRO A 145 18.23 -17.99 5.73
C PRO A 145 18.26 -18.22 4.22
N GLU A 146 17.27 -18.93 3.68
CA GLU A 146 17.16 -19.22 2.24
C GLU A 146 16.97 -17.95 1.41
N LYS A 147 16.11 -17.03 1.88
CA LYS A 147 15.88 -15.75 1.21
C LYS A 147 17.16 -14.93 1.10
N PHE A 148 17.99 -14.93 2.13
CA PHE A 148 19.30 -14.26 2.08
C PHE A 148 20.27 -14.98 1.16
N ARG A 149 20.32 -16.32 1.19
CA ARG A 149 21.17 -17.11 0.28
C ARG A 149 20.81 -16.88 -1.18
N GLU A 150 19.52 -16.88 -1.51
CA GLU A 150 19.02 -16.62 -2.86
C GLU A 150 19.37 -15.19 -3.31
N LYS A 151 19.13 -14.19 -2.45
CA LYS A 151 19.51 -12.80 -2.73
C LYS A 151 21.03 -12.67 -2.98
N HIS A 152 21.85 -13.30 -2.15
CA HIS A 152 23.31 -13.31 -2.32
C HIS A 152 23.74 -14.05 -3.58
N LYS A 153 23.05 -15.14 -3.97
CA LYS A 153 23.28 -15.85 -5.23
C LYS A 153 23.01 -14.93 -6.42
N LYS A 154 21.82 -14.32 -6.49
CA LYS A 154 21.44 -13.36 -7.55
C LYS A 154 22.41 -12.19 -7.64
N TYR A 155 22.82 -11.63 -6.50
CA TYR A 155 23.82 -10.57 -6.47
C TYR A 155 25.17 -11.02 -7.03
N ARG A 156 25.67 -12.20 -6.63
CA ARG A 156 26.94 -12.77 -7.14
C ARG A 156 26.90 -13.08 -8.63
N GLU A 157 25.77 -13.55 -9.13
CA GLU A 157 25.56 -13.82 -10.56
C GLU A 157 25.53 -12.52 -11.37
N ALA A 158 24.69 -11.56 -10.97
CA ALA A 158 24.55 -10.27 -11.65
C ALA A 158 25.83 -9.41 -11.61
N ASN A 159 26.66 -9.56 -10.56
CA ASN A 159 27.89 -8.80 -10.40
C ASN A 159 29.16 -9.65 -10.59
N ARG A 160 29.05 -10.82 -11.22
CA ARG A 160 30.13 -11.80 -11.35
C ARG A 160 31.41 -11.19 -11.94
N GLU A 161 31.28 -10.38 -12.98
CA GLU A 161 32.43 -9.74 -13.64
C GLU A 161 33.06 -8.66 -12.78
N LYS A 162 32.25 -7.76 -12.21
CA LYS A 162 32.72 -6.71 -11.28
C LYS A 162 33.43 -7.32 -10.06
N ILE A 163 32.93 -8.44 -9.54
CA ILE A 163 33.57 -9.16 -8.44
C ILE A 163 34.92 -9.73 -8.88
N ARG A 164 35.02 -10.27 -10.09
CA ARG A 164 36.29 -10.81 -10.62
C ARG A 164 37.31 -9.73 -10.89
N GLU A 165 36.90 -8.62 -11.47
CA GLU A 165 37.75 -7.47 -11.75
C GLU A 165 38.34 -6.91 -10.46
N LYS A 166 37.48 -6.59 -9.47
CA LYS A 166 37.94 -6.17 -8.13
C LYS A 166 38.86 -7.19 -7.47
N LYS A 167 38.58 -8.48 -7.66
CA LYS A 167 39.46 -9.54 -7.13
C LYS A 167 40.82 -9.54 -7.82
N LYS A 168 40.88 -9.34 -9.14
CA LYS A 168 42.14 -9.19 -9.89
C LYS A 168 42.92 -7.96 -9.42
N GLU A 169 42.27 -6.80 -9.33
CA GLU A 169 42.88 -5.56 -8.82
C GLU A 169 43.46 -5.76 -7.41
N TRP A 170 42.67 -6.35 -6.52
CA TRP A 170 43.12 -6.64 -5.16
C TRP A 170 44.32 -7.61 -5.14
N HIS A 171 44.29 -8.66 -5.96
CA HIS A 171 45.42 -9.60 -6.06
C HIS A 171 46.67 -8.95 -6.65
N ALA A 172 46.54 -8.07 -7.64
CA ALA A 172 47.66 -7.33 -8.21
C ALA A 172 48.27 -6.38 -7.18
N ALA A 173 47.44 -5.58 -6.50
CA ALA A 173 47.87 -4.64 -5.47
C ALA A 173 48.48 -5.33 -4.22
N ASN A 174 48.09 -6.57 -3.93
CA ASN A 174 48.58 -7.32 -2.77
C ASN A 174 49.52 -8.47 -3.15
N ARG A 175 50.08 -8.46 -4.37
CA ARG A 175 50.88 -9.57 -4.92
C ARG A 175 52.02 -10.00 -4.00
N GLU A 176 52.81 -9.06 -3.50
CA GLU A 176 53.96 -9.35 -2.63
C GLU A 176 53.54 -9.92 -1.28
N LYS A 177 52.52 -9.33 -0.64
CA LYS A 177 51.97 -9.85 0.62
C LYS A 177 51.43 -11.27 0.48
N ILE A 178 50.80 -11.57 -0.66
CA ILE A 178 50.31 -12.92 -0.97
C ILE A 178 51.48 -13.89 -1.19
N ALA A 179 52.52 -13.46 -1.90
CA ALA A 179 53.72 -14.27 -2.15
C ALA A 179 54.49 -14.58 -0.85
N GLU A 180 54.67 -13.58 0.01
CA GLU A 180 55.32 -13.73 1.32
C GLU A 180 54.52 -14.70 2.22
N LYS A 181 53.20 -14.52 2.31
CA LYS A 181 52.33 -15.43 3.08
C LYS A 181 52.39 -16.85 2.53
N ARG A 182 52.43 -17.00 1.20
CA ARG A 182 52.56 -18.30 0.53
C ARG A 182 53.90 -18.95 0.84
N LYS A 183 55.00 -18.18 0.81
CA LYS A 183 56.35 -18.66 1.17
C LYS A 183 56.39 -19.16 2.62
N LYS A 184 55.91 -18.35 3.57
CA LYS A 184 55.81 -18.74 4.99
C LYS A 184 54.99 -20.02 5.19
N TRP A 185 53.87 -20.15 4.48
CA TRP A 185 53.05 -21.37 4.53
C TRP A 185 53.81 -22.60 4.01
N HIS A 186 54.52 -22.49 2.88
CA HIS A 186 55.32 -23.58 2.34
C HIS A 186 56.50 -23.95 3.24
N GLU A 187 57.18 -22.97 3.84
CA GLU A 187 58.27 -23.21 4.79
C GLU A 187 57.77 -23.92 6.06
N ALA A 188 56.65 -23.47 6.61
CA ALA A 188 56.01 -24.11 7.76
C ALA A 188 55.54 -25.54 7.43
N ALA A 189 54.95 -25.74 6.24
CA ALA A 189 54.55 -27.06 5.77
C ALA A 189 55.77 -27.99 5.61
N ALA A 190 56.86 -27.51 5.01
CA ALA A 190 58.10 -28.27 4.86
C ALA A 190 58.73 -28.60 6.23
N ALA A 191 58.72 -27.68 7.18
CA ALA A 191 59.18 -27.92 8.55
C ALA A 191 58.33 -29.01 9.24
N ARG A 192 57.00 -28.99 9.06
CA ARG A 192 56.09 -30.02 9.57
C ARG A 192 56.40 -31.40 9.01
N VAL A 193 56.62 -31.50 7.69
CA VAL A 193 56.98 -32.76 7.03
C VAL A 193 58.33 -33.26 7.54
N ARG A 194 59.34 -32.39 7.62
CA ARG A 194 60.66 -32.74 8.19
C ARG A 194 60.57 -33.23 9.63
N ALA A 195 59.74 -32.59 10.45
CA ALA A 195 59.51 -33.01 11.84
C ALA A 195 58.82 -34.38 11.92
N TRP A 196 57.86 -34.66 11.04
CA TRP A 196 57.17 -35.96 10.98
C TRP A 196 58.10 -37.09 10.51
N LEU A 197 58.94 -36.83 9.52
CA LEU A 197 59.93 -37.79 9.00
C LEU A 197 61.13 -37.99 9.93
N ARG A 198 61.26 -37.19 11.01
CA ARG A 198 62.40 -37.30 11.93
C ARG A 198 62.30 -38.62 12.72
N PRO A 199 63.31 -39.51 12.65
CA PRO A 199 63.28 -40.77 13.37
C PRO A 199 63.09 -40.53 14.87
N ARG A 200 62.17 -41.27 15.49
CA ARG A 200 62.06 -41.29 16.96
C ARG A 200 63.28 -42.02 17.49
N LYS A 201 64.21 -41.31 18.14
CA LYS A 201 65.29 -41.96 18.87
C LYS A 201 64.64 -42.76 20.01
N SER A 202 64.78 -44.09 19.98
CA SER A 202 64.50 -44.94 21.13
C SER A 202 65.44 -44.52 22.28
N PRO A 203 64.93 -44.30 23.51
CA PRO A 203 65.81 -44.13 24.66
C PRO A 203 66.55 -45.45 24.84
N ARG A 204 67.85 -45.48 24.53
CA ARG A 204 68.68 -46.63 24.89
C ARG A 204 68.84 -46.59 26.42
N GLY A 205 68.35 -47.64 27.07
CA GLY A 205 68.56 -47.93 28.48
C GLY A 205 69.96 -48.46 28.76
#